data_AF-A0A1Y4N4U0-F1
#
_entry.id   AF-A0A1Y4N4U0-F1
#
_cell.length_a   1.000
_cell.length_b   1.000
_cell.length_c   1.000
_cell.angle_alpha   90.00
_cell.angle_beta   90.00
_cell.angle_gamma   90.00
#
_symmetry.space_group_name_H-M   'P 1'
#
loop_
_entity.id
_entity.type
_entity.pdbx_description
1 polymer ?
#
loop_
_entity_poly.entity_id
_entity_poly.type
_entity_poly.pdbx_seq_one_letter_code
_entity_poly.pdbx_strand_id
1 'polypeptide(L)'
;MKDFDQLMQAIRKCRYCKDDFNHEFHPVVWGHQNAKIMQIGQAPSYKVNQSLVPFSDLSGKRLLQWYQISQETFYNQDIFYLTSLAHCYPGKAASGGDRRPPKCCYQKWLHQEMQLVNNEIYIIIGSYSAKLFFPDKKLSDLVFENQKTNDKLAIVLPHPSPLNMRWFKANPEFENRLVEIRKIIAFYCNCN
;
A
#
# COMPACT_ATOMS: atom_id res chain seq x y z
N MET A 1 21.59 -4.29 13.70
CA MET A 1 20.41 -4.28 12.81
C MET A 1 19.23 -4.79 13.63
N LYS A 2 18.06 -4.15 13.59
CA LYS A 2 16.89 -4.66 14.32
C LYS A 2 16.39 -5.91 13.61
N ASP A 3 15.97 -6.92 14.36
CA ASP A 3 15.15 -7.99 13.80
C ASP A 3 13.72 -7.47 13.50
N PHE A 4 12.92 -8.30 12.82
CA PHE A 4 11.58 -7.91 12.38
C PHE A 4 10.67 -7.54 13.56
N ASP A 5 10.69 -8.31 14.65
CA ASP A 5 9.83 -8.07 15.81
C ASP A 5 10.19 -6.77 16.52
N GLN A 6 11.49 -6.49 16.66
CA GLN A 6 11.98 -5.22 17.19
C GLN A 6 11.58 -4.03 16.32
N LEU A 7 11.61 -4.18 14.99
CA LEU A 7 11.14 -3.14 14.07
C LEU A 7 9.63 -2.89 14.28
N MET A 8 8.81 -3.94 14.27
CA MET A 8 7.36 -3.83 14.43
C MET A 8 6.97 -3.21 15.79
N GLN A 9 7.65 -3.58 16.87
CA GLN A 9 7.46 -2.95 18.18
C GLN A 9 7.84 -1.45 18.16
N ALA A 10 8.92 -1.08 17.46
CA ALA A 10 9.34 0.31 17.34
C ALA A 10 8.36 1.14 16.49
N ILE A 11 7.82 0.58 15.41
CA ILE A 11 6.78 1.22 14.58
C ILE A 11 5.54 1.49 15.43
N ARG A 12 5.02 0.51 16.18
CA ARG A 12 3.82 0.67 17.04
C ARG A 12 3.98 1.79 18.09
N LYS A 13 5.20 1.96 18.62
CA LYS A 13 5.52 3.00 19.61
C LYS A 13 5.94 4.33 18.97
N CYS A 14 5.94 4.45 17.65
CA CYS A 14 6.40 5.65 16.96
C CYS A 14 5.56 6.88 17.32
N ARG A 15 6.26 7.97 17.66
CA ARG A 15 5.72 9.32 17.86
C ARG A 15 6.55 10.38 17.12
N TYR A 16 7.22 9.99 16.03
CA TYR A 16 8.24 10.82 15.39
C TYR A 16 7.68 12.12 14.79
N CYS A 17 6.63 12.04 13.99
CA CYS A 17 6.03 13.22 13.36
C CYS A 17 4.88 13.77 14.25
N LYS A 18 5.02 13.71 15.59
CA LYS A 18 3.88 13.92 16.51
C LYS A 18 3.32 15.35 16.49
N ASP A 19 4.19 16.31 16.29
CA ASP A 19 3.86 17.73 16.37
C ASP A 19 3.21 18.23 15.05
N ASP A 20 3.16 17.38 14.01
CA ASP A 20 2.54 17.68 12.71
C ASP A 20 1.03 17.33 12.65
N PHE A 21 0.51 16.65 13.67
CA PHE A 21 -0.89 16.22 13.71
C PHE A 21 -1.61 16.68 14.97
N ASN A 22 -2.88 17.02 14.80
CA ASN A 22 -3.76 17.45 15.88
C ASN A 22 -4.65 16.30 16.38
N HIS A 23 -4.23 15.04 16.22
CA HIS A 23 -4.97 13.84 16.62
C HIS A 23 -4.01 12.73 17.07
N GLU A 24 -4.56 11.66 17.65
CA GLU A 24 -3.76 10.53 18.13
C GLU A 24 -3.06 9.76 16.99
N PHE A 25 -1.96 9.08 17.36
CA PHE A 25 -1.08 8.35 16.46
C PHE A 25 -1.34 6.87 16.56
N HIS A 26 -1.83 6.31 15.46
CA HIS A 26 -1.94 4.88 15.31
C HIS A 26 -1.20 4.45 14.05
N PRO A 27 0.09 4.07 14.18
CA PRO A 27 0.82 3.43 13.10
C PRO A 27 0.12 2.12 12.69
N VAL A 28 -0.34 2.03 11.45
CA VAL A 28 -1.06 0.88 10.89
C VAL A 28 -0.15 0.16 9.89
N VAL A 29 0.34 -1.02 10.30
CA VAL A 29 1.09 -1.98 9.47
C VAL A 29 0.73 -3.38 9.91
N TRP A 30 0.32 -4.23 8.96
CA TRP A 30 0.04 -5.65 9.21
C TRP A 30 0.91 -6.51 8.30
N GLY A 31 1.38 -7.66 8.78
CA GLY A 31 2.17 -8.59 7.99
C GLY A 31 3.26 -9.26 8.82
N HIS A 32 3.79 -10.35 8.27
CA HIS A 32 4.95 -11.06 8.81
C HIS A 32 6.19 -10.87 7.94
N GLN A 33 7.36 -11.21 8.48
CA GLN A 33 8.63 -11.11 7.78
C GLN A 33 8.63 -11.91 6.47
N ASN A 34 7.92 -13.03 6.41
CA ASN A 34 7.90 -13.94 5.26
C ASN A 34 6.66 -13.77 4.38
N ALA A 35 5.95 -12.64 4.48
CA ALA A 35 4.81 -12.36 3.63
C ALA A 35 5.23 -12.31 2.15
N LYS A 36 4.55 -13.07 1.30
CA LYS A 36 4.89 -13.17 -0.14
C LYS A 36 4.73 -11.85 -0.91
N ILE A 37 3.69 -11.09 -0.59
CA ILE A 37 3.31 -9.85 -1.27
C ILE A 37 3.51 -8.67 -0.33
N MET A 38 4.32 -7.68 -0.70
CA MET A 38 4.41 -6.41 0.00
C MET A 38 3.57 -5.35 -0.71
N GLN A 39 2.43 -4.98 -0.13
CA GLN A 39 1.51 -3.99 -0.67
C GLN A 39 1.69 -2.64 0.03
N ILE A 40 2.01 -1.61 -0.75
CA ILE A 40 2.44 -0.30 -0.28
C ILE A 40 1.45 0.76 -0.78
N GLY A 41 0.61 1.24 0.14
CA GLY A 41 -0.29 2.37 -0.07
C GLY A 41 0.36 3.73 0.20
N GLN A 42 -0.46 4.78 0.28
CA GLN A 42 0.01 6.15 0.55
C GLN A 42 0.07 6.42 2.05
N ALA A 43 -1.08 6.39 2.71
CA ALA A 43 -1.25 6.46 4.15
C ALA A 43 -2.63 5.90 4.53
N PRO A 44 -2.87 5.55 5.81
CA PRO A 44 -4.21 5.28 6.32
C PRO A 44 -5.16 6.43 6.02
N SER A 45 -6.41 6.12 5.69
CA SER A 45 -7.50 7.08 5.70
C SER A 45 -8.04 7.30 7.11
N TYR A 46 -8.92 8.28 7.29
CA TYR A 46 -9.63 8.47 8.57
C TYR A 46 -10.33 7.18 9.04
N LYS A 47 -10.94 6.43 8.12
CA LYS A 47 -11.63 5.17 8.47
C LYS A 47 -10.64 4.09 8.91
N VAL A 48 -9.48 3.99 8.27
CA VAL A 48 -8.41 3.08 8.68
C VAL A 48 -7.82 3.50 10.03
N ASN A 49 -7.72 4.80 10.31
CA ASN A 49 -7.30 5.31 11.62
C ASN A 49 -8.23 4.89 12.75
N GLN A 50 -9.54 4.78 12.48
CA GLN A 50 -10.53 4.34 13.46
C GLN A 50 -10.53 2.81 13.65
N SER A 51 -10.38 2.05 12.56
CA SER A 51 -10.44 0.58 12.61
C SER A 51 -9.11 -0.07 13.00
N LEU A 52 -7.99 0.58 12.71
CA LEU A 52 -6.63 0.06 12.78
C LEU A 52 -6.36 -1.17 11.88
N VAL A 53 -7.23 -1.36 10.87
CA VAL A 53 -7.12 -2.43 9.88
C VAL A 53 -6.72 -1.79 8.54
N PRO A 54 -5.52 -2.09 7.99
CA PRO A 54 -5.06 -1.52 6.72
C PRO A 54 -6.09 -1.74 5.61
N PHE A 55 -6.34 -0.75 4.77
CA PHE A 55 -7.29 -0.86 3.65
C PHE A 55 -8.74 -1.26 4.04
N SER A 56 -9.18 -1.10 5.29
CA SER A 56 -10.57 -1.42 5.70
C SER A 56 -11.64 -0.42 5.22
N ASP A 57 -11.31 0.41 4.23
CA ASP A 57 -12.15 1.45 3.67
C ASP A 57 -12.64 1.08 2.25
N LEU A 58 -13.20 2.05 1.52
CA LEU A 58 -13.69 1.81 0.16
C LEU A 58 -12.57 1.41 -0.81
N SER A 59 -11.33 1.84 -0.54
CA SER A 59 -10.16 1.50 -1.35
C SER A 59 -9.91 0.00 -1.28
N GLY A 60 -9.85 -0.60 -0.09
CA GLY A 60 -9.64 -2.04 0.04
C GLY A 60 -10.80 -2.89 -0.46
N LYS A 61 -12.05 -2.43 -0.31
CA LYS A 61 -13.20 -3.11 -0.94
C LYS A 61 -13.03 -3.22 -2.46
N ARG A 62 -12.54 -2.17 -3.09
CA ARG A 62 -12.26 -2.17 -4.53
C ARG A 62 -11.04 -3.00 -4.89
N LEU A 63 -10.00 -3.03 -4.06
CA LEU A 63 -8.86 -3.94 -4.25
C LEU A 63 -9.30 -5.40 -4.20
N LEU A 64 -10.15 -5.80 -3.26
CA LEU A 64 -10.72 -7.14 -3.19
C LEU A 64 -11.47 -7.51 -4.48
N GLN A 65 -12.28 -6.58 -5.01
CA GLN A 65 -12.96 -6.77 -6.30
C GLN A 65 -11.99 -6.90 -7.48
N TRP A 66 -10.93 -6.10 -7.48
CA TRP A 66 -9.90 -6.16 -8.51
C TRP A 66 -9.10 -7.46 -8.46
N TYR A 67 -8.72 -7.90 -7.27
CA TYR A 67 -7.89 -9.09 -7.08
C TYR A 67 -8.68 -10.39 -7.18
N GLN A 68 -10.00 -10.33 -6.98
CA GLN A 68 -10.90 -11.48 -6.95
C GLN A 68 -10.48 -12.56 -5.94
N ILE A 69 -10.00 -12.11 -4.77
CA ILE A 69 -9.65 -12.98 -3.64
C ILE A 69 -10.59 -12.73 -2.47
N SER A 70 -10.65 -13.69 -1.54
CA SER A 70 -11.42 -13.53 -0.32
C SER A 70 -10.80 -12.48 0.60
N GLN A 71 -11.62 -11.93 1.50
CA GLN A 71 -11.15 -11.03 2.54
C GLN A 71 -10.15 -11.74 3.49
N GLU A 72 -10.36 -13.04 3.75
CA GLU A 72 -9.46 -13.86 4.56
C GLU A 72 -8.06 -13.93 3.92
N THR A 73 -7.98 -14.21 2.61
CA THR A 73 -6.72 -14.23 1.87
C THR A 73 -6.03 -12.86 1.90
N PHE A 74 -6.78 -11.78 1.68
CA PHE A 74 -6.22 -10.42 1.64
C PHE A 74 -5.64 -9.97 2.99
N TYR A 75 -6.21 -10.43 4.11
CA TYR A 75 -5.72 -10.11 5.45
C TYR A 75 -4.83 -11.20 6.08
N ASN A 76 -4.54 -12.27 5.34
CA ASN A 76 -3.56 -13.26 5.78
C ASN A 76 -2.15 -12.64 5.76
N GLN A 77 -1.55 -12.50 6.95
CA GLN A 77 -0.27 -11.83 7.14
C GLN A 77 0.94 -12.63 6.63
N ASP A 78 0.77 -13.92 6.32
CA ASP A 78 1.78 -14.74 5.62
C ASP A 78 1.71 -14.57 4.10
N ILE A 79 0.62 -14.00 3.58
CA ILE A 79 0.46 -13.69 2.15
C ILE A 79 0.75 -12.21 1.91
N PHE A 80 0.12 -11.31 2.67
CA PHE A 80 0.21 -9.87 2.49
C PHE A 80 0.91 -9.18 3.67
N TYR A 81 1.97 -8.43 3.34
CA TYR A 81 2.47 -7.33 4.16
C TYR A 81 1.82 -6.04 3.70
N LEU A 82 0.84 -5.55 4.47
CA LEU A 82 0.05 -4.36 4.20
C LEU A 82 0.66 -3.15 4.92
N THR A 83 1.26 -2.25 4.16
CA THR A 83 1.92 -1.05 4.67
C THR A 83 1.67 0.16 3.76
N SER A 84 2.30 1.30 4.07
CA SER A 84 2.15 2.53 3.30
C SER A 84 3.35 3.46 3.47
N LEU A 85 3.46 4.51 2.64
CA LEU A 85 4.53 5.50 2.77
C LEU A 85 4.51 6.21 4.14
N ALA A 86 3.32 6.42 4.70
CA ALA A 86 3.16 6.93 6.04
C ALA A 86 2.19 6.08 6.84
N HIS A 87 2.63 5.57 7.99
CA HIS A 87 1.88 4.62 8.79
C HIS A 87 0.72 5.21 9.59
N CYS A 88 0.63 6.53 9.73
CA CYS A 88 -0.46 7.20 10.44
C CYS A 88 -1.34 7.97 9.47
N TYR A 89 -2.61 8.12 9.81
CA TYR A 89 -3.51 9.02 9.11
C TYR A 89 -2.94 10.43 9.10
N PRO A 90 -2.80 11.07 7.93
CA PRO A 90 -2.12 12.34 7.89
C PRO A 90 -3.02 13.52 8.25
N GLY A 91 -4.30 13.32 8.56
CA GLY A 91 -5.27 14.40 8.77
C GLY A 91 -5.98 14.83 7.47
N LYS A 92 -7.03 15.65 7.60
CA LYS A 92 -7.85 16.11 6.47
C LYS A 92 -7.20 17.31 5.77
N ALA A 93 -7.16 17.29 4.44
CA ALA A 93 -6.66 18.42 3.65
C ALA A 93 -7.73 19.50 3.48
N ALA A 94 -7.31 20.77 3.39
CA ALA A 94 -8.21 21.90 3.15
C ALA A 94 -8.95 21.80 1.80
N SER A 95 -8.30 21.21 0.79
CA SER A 95 -8.86 20.93 -0.53
C SER A 95 -9.87 19.77 -0.56
N GLY A 96 -10.13 19.15 0.58
CA GLY A 96 -10.86 17.87 0.67
C GLY A 96 -9.94 16.66 0.52
N GLY A 97 -10.42 15.51 1.00
CA GLY A 97 -9.62 14.29 1.13
C GLY A 97 -8.59 14.36 2.26
N ASP A 98 -7.63 13.43 2.21
CA ASP A 98 -6.59 13.30 3.22
C ASP A 98 -5.33 14.06 2.81
N ARG A 99 -4.57 14.57 3.78
CA ARG A 99 -3.28 15.22 3.55
C ARG A 99 -2.30 14.21 2.92
N ARG A 100 -1.26 14.75 2.28
CA ARG A 100 -0.20 13.90 1.68
C ARG A 100 0.56 13.15 2.78
N PRO A 101 1.06 11.94 2.50
CA PRO A 101 1.92 11.23 3.44
C PRO A 101 3.20 12.06 3.70
N PRO A 102 3.60 12.30 4.96
CA PRO A 102 4.82 13.02 5.24
C PRO A 102 6.06 12.17 4.89
N LYS A 103 7.07 12.80 4.29
CA LYS A 103 8.32 12.13 3.87
C LYS A 103 9.09 11.50 5.05
N CYS A 104 8.95 12.06 6.26
CA CYS A 104 9.59 11.58 7.49
C CYS A 104 9.35 10.08 7.72
N CYS A 105 8.10 9.63 7.49
CA CYS A 105 7.67 8.30 7.88
C CYS A 105 8.28 7.23 6.98
N TYR A 106 8.29 7.48 5.67
CA TYR A 106 8.93 6.62 4.67
C TYR A 106 10.41 6.39 4.98
N GLN A 107 11.17 7.47 5.16
CA GLN A 107 12.61 7.41 5.42
C GLN A 107 12.91 6.68 6.72
N LYS A 108 12.04 6.85 7.72
CA LYS A 108 12.21 6.26 9.04
C LYS A 108 11.87 4.77 9.07
N TRP A 109 10.77 4.35 8.45
CA TRP A 109 10.21 3.01 8.67
C TRP A 109 10.17 2.15 7.42
N LEU A 110 9.57 2.63 6.33
CA LEU A 110 9.33 1.78 5.15
C LEU A 110 10.61 1.22 4.54
N HIS A 111 11.69 2.01 4.53
CA HIS A 111 12.99 1.52 4.07
C HIS A 111 13.50 0.32 4.91
N GLN A 112 13.30 0.35 6.23
CA GLN A 112 13.68 -0.77 7.11
C GLN A 112 12.76 -1.98 6.91
N GLU A 113 11.45 -1.75 6.73
CA GLU A 113 10.49 -2.81 6.42
C GLU A 113 10.89 -3.53 5.12
N MET A 114 11.21 -2.78 4.06
CA MET A 114 11.62 -3.33 2.76
C MET A 114 12.94 -4.10 2.80
N GLN A 115 13.79 -3.86 3.81
CA GLN A 115 15.04 -4.61 4.01
C GLN A 115 14.82 -5.92 4.78
N LEU A 116 13.82 -5.97 5.67
CA LEU A 116 13.59 -7.12 6.54
C LEU A 116 12.54 -8.09 6.00
N VAL A 117 11.52 -7.58 5.28
CA VAL A 117 10.45 -8.41 4.71
C VAL A 117 10.97 -9.14 3.48
N ASN A 118 10.93 -10.47 3.53
CA ASN A 118 11.36 -11.36 2.46
C ASN A 118 10.22 -11.63 1.46
N ASN A 119 9.61 -10.56 0.94
CA ASN A 119 8.57 -10.68 -0.07
C ASN A 119 9.13 -11.12 -1.43
N GLU A 120 8.28 -11.66 -2.28
CA GLU A 120 8.63 -12.05 -3.65
C GLU A 120 8.19 -10.99 -4.67
N ILE A 121 7.13 -10.24 -4.36
CA ILE A 121 6.53 -9.22 -5.23
C ILE A 121 6.11 -7.96 -4.46
N TYR A 122 6.18 -6.80 -5.12
CA TYR A 122 5.61 -5.55 -4.63
C TYR A 122 4.32 -5.18 -5.36
N ILE A 123 3.34 -4.65 -4.60
CA ILE A 123 2.19 -3.96 -5.16
C ILE A 123 2.21 -2.51 -4.67
N ILE A 124 2.38 -1.56 -5.58
CA ILE A 124 2.53 -0.14 -5.28
C ILE A 124 1.24 0.60 -5.68
N ILE A 125 0.57 1.23 -4.72
CA ILE A 125 -0.77 1.77 -4.93
C ILE A 125 -0.78 3.31 -4.93
N GLY A 126 -1.17 3.87 -6.07
CA GLY A 126 -1.43 5.29 -6.26
C GLY A 126 -0.19 6.13 -6.58
N SER A 127 -0.44 7.37 -6.98
CA SER A 127 0.57 8.26 -7.57
C SER A 127 1.71 8.61 -6.62
N TYR A 128 1.45 8.84 -5.33
CA TYR A 128 2.50 9.20 -4.39
C TYR A 128 3.48 8.04 -4.14
N SER A 129 2.97 6.83 -3.96
CA SER A 129 3.79 5.62 -3.85
C SER A 129 4.53 5.35 -5.16
N ALA A 130 3.84 5.40 -6.30
CA ALA A 130 4.48 5.23 -7.60
C ALA A 130 5.61 6.23 -7.85
N LYS A 131 5.41 7.52 -7.53
CA LYS A 131 6.42 8.58 -7.74
C LYS A 131 7.68 8.37 -6.88
N LEU A 132 7.55 7.75 -5.72
CA LEU A 132 8.69 7.46 -4.86
C LEU A 132 9.55 6.31 -5.42
N PHE A 133 8.90 5.25 -5.92
CA PHE A 133 9.58 4.07 -6.44
C PHE A 133 10.07 4.26 -7.88
N PHE A 134 9.38 5.08 -8.66
CA PHE A 134 9.64 5.31 -10.09
C PHE A 134 9.59 6.82 -10.39
N PRO A 135 10.59 7.60 -9.94
CA PRO A 135 10.55 9.06 -9.99
C PRO A 135 10.44 9.63 -11.41
N ASP A 136 10.94 8.94 -12.42
CA ASP A 136 11.02 9.44 -13.79
C ASP A 136 9.89 8.97 -14.70
N LYS A 137 8.94 8.18 -14.18
CA LYS A 137 7.82 7.62 -14.95
C LYS A 137 6.47 8.22 -14.54
N LYS A 138 5.55 8.32 -15.50
CA LYS A 138 4.17 8.75 -15.22
C LYS A 138 3.35 7.56 -14.74
N LEU A 139 2.37 7.82 -13.85
CA LEU A 139 1.48 6.77 -13.36
C LEU A 139 0.71 6.09 -14.49
N SER A 140 0.30 6.84 -15.52
CA SER A 140 -0.39 6.31 -16.70
C SER A 140 0.38 5.17 -17.34
N ASP A 141 1.69 5.29 -17.42
CA ASP A 141 2.55 4.34 -18.13
C ASP A 141 2.86 3.15 -17.21
N LEU A 142 3.12 3.44 -15.92
CA LEU A 142 3.42 2.44 -14.90
C LEU A 142 2.30 1.41 -14.70
N VAL A 143 1.04 1.83 -14.81
CA VAL A 143 -0.12 0.97 -14.53
C VAL A 143 -0.26 -0.18 -15.54
N PHE A 144 0.15 0.04 -16.79
CA PHE A 144 -0.01 -0.93 -17.87
C PHE A 144 1.18 -1.86 -18.07
N GLU A 145 2.25 -1.67 -17.30
CA GLU A 145 3.49 -2.43 -17.44
C GLU A 145 3.91 -3.09 -16.13
N ASN A 146 4.61 -4.21 -16.25
CA ASN A 146 5.32 -4.79 -15.11
C ASN A 146 6.59 -3.97 -14.86
N GLN A 147 6.78 -3.56 -13.60
CA GLN A 147 7.97 -2.83 -13.17
C GLN A 147 8.89 -3.74 -12.35
N LYS A 148 10.05 -3.21 -11.98
CA LYS A 148 11.02 -3.89 -11.13
C LYS A 148 11.56 -2.94 -10.08
N THR A 149 11.61 -3.37 -8.82
CA THR A 149 12.23 -2.64 -7.71
C THR A 149 12.84 -3.63 -6.74
N ASN A 150 14.02 -3.33 -6.17
CA ASN A 150 14.81 -4.26 -5.35
C ASN A 150 14.94 -5.66 -5.98
N ASP A 151 15.22 -5.70 -7.27
CA ASP A 151 15.29 -6.90 -8.09
C ASP A 151 14.05 -7.80 -8.18
N LYS A 152 12.92 -7.35 -7.64
CA LYS A 152 11.65 -8.08 -7.63
C LYS A 152 10.62 -7.45 -8.55
N LEU A 153 9.67 -8.27 -9.01
CA LEU A 153 8.50 -7.79 -9.76
C LEU A 153 7.75 -6.74 -8.93
N ALA A 154 7.33 -5.66 -9.59
CA ALA A 154 6.49 -4.63 -9.01
C ALA A 154 5.28 -4.34 -9.91
N ILE A 155 4.09 -4.43 -9.33
CA ILE A 155 2.84 -4.07 -9.98
C ILE A 155 2.39 -2.72 -9.44
N VAL A 156 2.19 -1.77 -10.34
CA VAL A 156 1.69 -0.43 -9.98
C VAL A 156 0.21 -0.36 -10.28
N LEU A 157 -0.57 0.08 -9.30
CA LEU A 157 -2.01 0.28 -9.43
C LEU A 157 -2.36 1.77 -9.29
N PRO A 158 -3.35 2.28 -10.03
CA PRO A 158 -3.94 3.56 -9.71
C PRO A 158 -4.60 3.48 -8.33
N HIS A 159 -4.75 4.61 -7.64
CA HIS A 159 -5.43 4.60 -6.35
C HIS A 159 -6.89 4.14 -6.54
N PRO A 160 -7.39 3.16 -5.79
CA PRO A 160 -8.75 2.61 -5.95
C PRO A 160 -9.83 3.50 -5.32
N SER A 161 -9.75 4.82 -5.53
CA SER A 161 -10.69 5.82 -5.00
C SER A 161 -11.83 6.11 -5.99
N PRO A 162 -13.05 6.40 -5.51
CA PRO A 162 -14.13 6.96 -6.33
C PRO A 162 -13.72 8.24 -7.09
N LEU A 163 -12.75 9.00 -6.57
CA LEU A 163 -12.23 10.20 -7.24
C LEU A 163 -11.59 9.89 -8.60
N ASN A 164 -11.15 8.64 -8.83
CA ASN A 164 -10.52 8.22 -10.07
C ASN A 164 -11.51 7.65 -11.11
N MET A 165 -12.83 7.73 -10.88
CA MET A 165 -13.84 7.21 -11.82
C MET A 165 -13.74 7.78 -13.23
N ARG A 166 -13.36 9.05 -13.38
CA ARG A 166 -13.13 9.65 -14.70
C ARG A 166 -11.97 8.98 -15.43
N TRP A 167 -10.88 8.69 -14.73
CA TRP A 167 -9.73 8.00 -15.30
C TRP A 167 -10.09 6.58 -15.74
N PHE A 168 -10.80 5.81 -14.91
CA PHE A 168 -11.22 4.45 -15.27
C PHE A 168 -12.13 4.43 -16.51
N LYS A 169 -13.03 5.41 -16.66
CA LYS A 169 -13.87 5.53 -17.87
C LYS A 169 -13.06 5.88 -19.12
N ALA A 170 -12.00 6.66 -18.97
CA ALA A 170 -11.13 7.06 -20.07
C ALA A 170 -10.08 6.01 -20.44
N ASN A 171 -9.86 4.99 -19.60
CA ASN A 171 -8.86 3.93 -19.77
C ASN A 171 -9.52 2.55 -19.58
N PRO A 172 -10.52 2.18 -20.41
CA PRO A 172 -11.26 0.91 -20.27
C PRO A 172 -10.37 -0.33 -20.38
N GLU A 173 -9.23 -0.23 -21.07
CA GLU A 173 -8.22 -1.28 -21.19
C GLU A 173 -7.57 -1.67 -19.84
N PHE A 174 -7.75 -0.86 -18.79
CA PHE A 174 -7.37 -1.23 -17.43
C PHE A 174 -8.07 -2.51 -16.96
N GLU A 175 -9.27 -2.83 -17.45
CA GLU A 175 -9.94 -4.10 -17.14
C GLU A 175 -9.15 -5.31 -17.67
N ASN A 176 -8.53 -5.20 -18.85
CA ASN A 176 -7.64 -6.25 -19.38
C ASN A 176 -6.39 -6.39 -18.51
N ARG A 177 -5.83 -5.25 -18.09
CA ARG A 177 -4.70 -5.23 -17.15
C ARG A 177 -5.04 -5.89 -15.81
N LEU A 178 -6.26 -5.70 -15.31
CA LEU A 178 -6.73 -6.38 -14.10
C LEU A 178 -6.77 -7.90 -14.25
N VAL A 179 -7.09 -8.45 -15.43
CA VAL A 179 -7.05 -9.90 -15.67
C VAL A 179 -5.64 -10.47 -15.48
N GLU A 180 -4.62 -9.78 -15.97
CA GLU A 180 -3.22 -10.17 -15.77
C GLU A 180 -2.81 -10.09 -14.29
N ILE A 181 -3.18 -8.98 -13.63
CA ILE A 181 -2.85 -8.76 -12.22
C ILE A 181 -3.51 -9.83 -11.33
N ARG A 182 -4.76 -10.23 -11.62
CA ARG A 182 -5.45 -11.33 -10.91
C ARG A 182 -4.66 -12.62 -10.99
N LYS A 183 -4.15 -13.00 -12.18
CA LYS A 183 -3.33 -14.21 -12.35
C LYS A 183 -2.05 -14.15 -11.52
N ILE A 184 -1.38 -12.99 -11.51
CA ILE A 184 -0.17 -12.78 -10.72
C ILE A 184 -0.49 -12.91 -9.23
N ILE A 185 -1.54 -12.26 -8.74
CA ILE A 185 -1.92 -12.32 -7.32
C ILE A 185 -2.35 -13.74 -6.92
N ALA A 186 -3.17 -14.41 -7.73
CA ALA A 186 -3.62 -15.77 -7.49
C ALA A 186 -2.45 -16.75 -7.33
N PHE A 187 -1.41 -16.62 -8.17
CA PHE A 187 -0.18 -17.40 -8.07
C PHE A 187 0.48 -17.27 -6.68
N TYR A 188 0.68 -16.05 -6.18
CA TYR A 188 1.30 -15.84 -4.86
C TYR A 188 0.37 -16.22 -3.70
N CYS A 189 -0.94 -16.03 -3.85
CA CYS A 189 -1.92 -16.39 -2.84
C CYS A 189 -2.16 -17.91 -2.74
N ASN A 190 -1.64 -18.72 -3.67
CA ASN A 190 -2.02 -20.13 -3.87
C ASN A 190 -3.55 -20.31 -3.99
N CYS A 191 -4.23 -19.33 -4.57
CA CYS A 191 -5.67 -19.39 -4.81
C CYS A 191 -5.90 -19.92 -6.23
N ASN A 192 -6.52 -21.10 -6.34
CA ASN A 192 -6.97 -21.67 -7.62
C ASN A 192 -8.34 -21.12 -7.99
#